data_AF-A0AA41Z4W3-F1
#
_entry.id   AF-A0AA41Z4W3-F1
#
_cell.length_a   1.000
_cell.length_b   1.000
_cell.length_c   1.000
_cell.angle_alpha   90.00
_cell.angle_beta   90.00
_cell.angle_gamma   90.00
#
_symmetry.space_group_name_H-M   'P 1'
#
loop_
_entity.id
_entity.type
_entity.pdbx_description
1 polymer ?
#
loop_
_entity_poly.entity_id
_entity_poly.type
_entity_poly.pdbx_seq_one_letter_code
_entity_poly.pdbx_strand_id
1 'polypeptide(L)'
;MTLTPGTTALDGGAVNLTLSIVPAGGGSEWLVFDYTTANGGPLASYNANWTINQVGLDAAVPVNFIAAFSKFSVNGTAQTPSYSFFGGYSVEADPVPGGTGMGLGVGGFVAPLGSGPLGGLGAFINPWGSYLSSAGIDPNAVNGYEQALEFSPVTLSAVPLPASLPLFGTALLGFGAVRYGMRRRGKAATA
;
A
#
# COMPACT_ATOMS: atom_id res chain seq x y z
N MET A 1 7.72 -15.25 6.05
CA MET A 1 8.46 -14.30 6.89
C MET A 1 7.56 -13.10 7.07
N THR A 2 7.12 -12.80 8.28
CA THR A 2 6.32 -11.60 8.54
C THR A 2 7.25 -10.40 8.50
N LEU A 3 7.00 -9.45 7.60
CA LEU A 3 7.80 -8.23 7.53
C LEU A 3 7.54 -7.41 8.79
N THR A 4 8.56 -7.33 9.63
CA THR A 4 8.53 -6.56 10.86
C THR A 4 9.38 -5.31 10.62
N PRO A 5 8.91 -4.11 10.98
CA PRO A 5 9.73 -2.91 10.92
C PRO A 5 11.07 -3.13 11.61
N GLY A 6 12.13 -2.54 11.05
CA GLY A 6 13.48 -2.68 11.57
C GLY A 6 14.54 -2.63 10.48
N THR A 7 15.79 -2.70 10.92
CA THR A 7 16.96 -2.66 10.03
C THR A 7 17.53 -4.06 9.86
N THR A 8 17.75 -4.46 8.61
CA THR A 8 18.40 -5.71 8.24
C THR A 8 19.63 -5.43 7.38
N ALA A 9 20.76 -6.04 7.74
CA ALA A 9 21.97 -6.01 6.92
C ALA A 9 21.82 -6.93 5.71
N LEU A 10 22.12 -6.40 4.53
CA LEU A 10 22.12 -7.08 3.25
C LEU A 10 23.56 -7.13 2.70
N ASP A 11 23.80 -8.01 1.73
CA ASP A 11 25.08 -8.13 1.01
C ASP A 11 26.30 -8.19 1.94
N GLY A 12 26.28 -9.12 2.91
CA GLY A 12 27.36 -9.27 3.89
C GLY A 12 27.57 -8.06 4.82
N GLY A 13 26.60 -7.15 4.92
CA GLY A 13 26.68 -5.93 5.72
C GLY A 13 27.08 -4.67 4.94
N ALA A 14 27.23 -4.75 3.62
CA ALA A 14 27.54 -3.59 2.80
C ALA A 14 26.35 -2.62 2.66
N VAL A 15 25.12 -3.14 2.75
CA VAL A 15 23.87 -2.37 2.62
C VAL A 15 22.98 -2.62 3.83
N ASN A 16 22.39 -1.57 4.38
CA ASN A 16 21.34 -1.66 5.39
C ASN A 16 19.99 -1.36 4.73
N LEU A 17 19.02 -2.26 4.90
CA LEU A 17 17.63 -2.01 4.59
C LEU A 17 16.89 -1.71 5.89
N THR A 18 16.35 -0.52 6.02
CA THR A 18 15.42 -0.15 7.09
C THR A 18 14.00 -0.17 6.54
N LEU A 19 13.16 -1.06 7.08
CA LEU A 19 11.74 -1.09 6.81
C LEU A 19 10.99 -0.32 7.90
N SER A 20 10.12 0.60 7.52
CA SER A 20 9.18 1.25 8.43
C SER A 20 7.75 1.22 7.89
N ILE A 21 6.79 1.29 8.82
CA ILE A 21 5.37 1.44 8.52
C ILE A 21 4.95 2.81 9.04
N VAL A 22 4.49 3.69 8.15
CA VAL A 22 4.12 5.06 8.48
C VAL A 22 2.61 5.23 8.28
N PRO A 23 1.83 5.52 9.33
CA PRO A 23 0.39 5.77 9.20
C PRO A 23 0.09 6.97 8.31
N ALA A 24 -0.92 6.85 7.47
CA ALA A 24 -1.48 7.91 6.63
C ALA A 24 -2.97 8.17 6.95
N GLY A 25 -3.55 9.16 6.30
CA GLY A 25 -4.97 9.51 6.48
C GLY A 25 -5.91 8.39 6.04
N GLY A 26 -7.09 8.29 6.68
CA GLY A 26 -8.14 7.35 6.26
C GLY A 26 -7.85 5.88 6.54
N GLY A 27 -6.89 5.57 7.42
CA GLY A 27 -6.48 4.20 7.72
C GLY A 27 -5.51 3.60 6.71
N SER A 28 -5.01 4.40 5.78
CA SER A 28 -3.90 4.02 4.89
C SER A 28 -2.57 3.95 5.65
N GLU A 29 -1.61 3.22 5.08
CA GLU A 29 -0.27 3.07 5.62
C GLU A 29 0.76 3.06 4.48
N TRP A 30 1.92 3.67 4.72
CA TRP A 30 3.08 3.58 3.84
C TRP A 30 4.05 2.51 4.35
N LEU A 31 4.45 1.60 3.47
CA LEU A 31 5.59 0.73 3.68
C LEU A 31 6.81 1.40 3.06
N VAL A 32 7.78 1.80 3.89
CA VAL A 32 8.97 2.53 3.45
C VAL A 32 10.19 1.62 3.56
N PHE A 33 10.85 1.40 2.44
CA PHE A 33 12.08 0.63 2.30
C PHE A 33 13.23 1.60 2.05
N ASP A 34 14.07 1.83 3.05
CA ASP A 34 15.23 2.71 2.97
C ASP A 34 16.53 1.89 2.90
N TYR A 35 17.21 1.97 1.76
CA TYR A 35 18.46 1.28 1.48
C TYR A 35 19.61 2.26 1.61
N THR A 36 20.59 1.97 2.46
CA THR A 36 21.79 2.81 2.64
C THR A 36 23.06 1.97 2.66
N THR A 37 24.15 2.47 2.09
CA THR A 37 25.45 1.77 2.21
C THR A 37 26.08 2.02 3.58
N ALA A 38 26.69 0.99 4.15
CA ALA A 38 27.34 1.08 5.46
C ALA A 38 28.64 1.90 5.45
N ASN A 39 29.30 2.00 4.29
CA ASN A 39 30.59 2.68 4.13
C ASN A 39 30.48 4.07 3.45
N GLY A 40 29.26 4.53 3.12
CA GLY A 40 29.03 5.78 2.41
C GLY A 40 29.39 5.76 0.92
N GLY A 41 29.87 4.63 0.38
CA GLY A 41 30.11 4.44 -1.04
C GLY A 41 28.80 4.33 -1.84
N PRO A 42 28.86 4.35 -3.18
CA PRO A 42 27.64 4.27 -4.00
C PRO A 42 26.90 2.96 -3.78
N LEU A 43 25.56 3.01 -3.80
CA LEU A 43 24.70 1.83 -3.72
C LEU A 43 24.94 0.87 -4.88
N ALA A 44 25.26 1.41 -6.06
CA ALA A 44 25.39 0.63 -7.28
C ALA A 44 26.52 1.16 -8.16
N SER A 45 27.09 0.29 -8.99
CA SER A 45 27.96 0.74 -10.08
C SER A 45 27.13 1.42 -11.18
N TYR A 46 27.77 2.29 -11.96
CA TYR A 46 27.10 3.08 -13.00
C TYR A 46 26.21 2.24 -13.95
N ASN A 47 26.62 1.04 -14.33
CA ASN A 47 25.85 0.17 -15.25
C ASN A 47 25.13 -0.99 -14.54
N ALA A 48 24.96 -0.91 -13.22
CA ALA A 48 24.27 -1.96 -12.50
C ALA A 48 22.80 -2.05 -12.93
N ASN A 49 22.30 -3.28 -13.03
CA ASN A 49 20.87 -3.55 -13.23
C ASN A 49 20.27 -3.95 -11.89
N TRP A 50 19.45 -3.07 -11.32
CA TRP A 50 18.73 -3.38 -10.09
C TRP A 50 17.29 -3.75 -10.40
N THR A 51 16.78 -4.71 -9.63
CA THR A 51 15.36 -5.02 -9.56
C THR A 51 15.05 -5.26 -8.10
N ILE A 52 14.02 -4.58 -7.62
CA ILE A 52 13.49 -4.77 -6.28
C ILE A 52 12.15 -5.45 -6.46
N ASN A 53 11.96 -6.55 -5.75
CA ASN A 53 10.71 -7.28 -5.77
C ASN A 53 10.28 -7.56 -4.34
N GLN A 54 9.30 -6.80 -3.85
CA GLN A 54 8.66 -7.08 -2.58
C GLN A 54 7.71 -8.26 -2.76
N VAL A 55 8.04 -9.38 -2.12
CA VAL A 55 7.24 -10.59 -2.13
C VAL A 55 6.91 -10.97 -0.70
N GLY A 56 5.68 -11.43 -0.46
CA GLY A 56 5.28 -11.94 0.85
C GLY A 56 5.04 -10.86 1.89
N LEU A 57 4.73 -9.63 1.46
CA LEU A 57 4.09 -8.62 2.31
C LEU A 57 2.75 -9.20 2.78
N ASP A 58 2.54 -9.35 4.08
CA ASP A 58 1.32 -9.98 4.60
C ASP A 58 0.28 -8.91 4.90
N ALA A 59 -0.81 -8.89 4.12
CA ALA A 59 -1.91 -7.95 4.33
C ALA A 59 -2.95 -8.56 5.28
N ALA A 60 -3.16 -7.96 6.45
CA ALA A 60 -4.12 -8.46 7.43
C ALA A 60 -5.58 -8.39 6.95
N VAL A 61 -5.88 -7.46 6.04
CA VAL A 61 -7.17 -7.25 5.38
C VAL A 61 -6.94 -7.04 3.89
N PRO A 62 -7.99 -7.12 3.04
CA PRO A 62 -7.86 -6.70 1.66
C PRO A 62 -7.46 -5.22 1.57
N VAL A 63 -6.52 -4.89 0.68
CA VAL A 63 -5.96 -3.55 0.53
C VAL A 63 -5.94 -3.11 -0.93
N ASN A 64 -5.97 -1.82 -1.18
CA ASN A 64 -5.68 -1.20 -2.46
C ASN A 64 -4.25 -0.66 -2.44
N PHE A 65 -3.53 -0.80 -3.55
CA PHE A 65 -2.23 -0.13 -3.74
C PHE A 65 -2.47 1.27 -4.31
N ILE A 66 -2.24 2.30 -3.50
CA ILE A 66 -2.70 3.68 -3.75
C ILE A 66 -1.63 4.55 -4.39
N ALA A 67 -0.36 4.34 -4.06
CA ALA A 67 0.74 5.16 -4.55
C ALA A 67 2.08 4.47 -4.38
N ALA A 68 3.04 4.85 -5.23
CA ALA A 68 4.45 4.55 -5.04
C ALA A 68 5.26 5.84 -5.09
N PHE A 69 6.32 5.89 -4.30
CA PHE A 69 7.29 6.97 -4.30
C PHE A 69 8.71 6.42 -4.25
N SER A 70 9.64 7.12 -4.88
CA SER A 70 11.06 6.75 -4.95
C SER A 70 11.92 8.00 -4.80
N LYS A 71 12.93 7.92 -3.93
CA LYS A 71 13.82 9.05 -3.62
C LYS A 71 15.26 8.55 -3.54
N PHE A 72 16.19 9.37 -4.01
CA PHE A 72 17.61 9.08 -3.98
C PHE A 72 18.29 10.05 -3.02
N SER A 73 19.33 9.61 -2.33
CA SER A 73 20.06 10.47 -1.41
C SER A 73 21.57 10.24 -1.47
N VAL A 74 22.29 11.29 -1.10
CA VAL A 74 23.75 11.31 -0.96
C VAL A 74 24.04 11.80 0.46
N ASN A 75 24.61 10.93 1.28
CA ASN A 75 24.94 11.19 2.69
C ASN A 75 23.72 11.74 3.47
N GLY A 76 22.56 11.10 3.28
CA GLY A 76 21.30 11.51 3.93
C GLY A 76 20.63 12.75 3.33
N THR A 77 21.23 13.39 2.32
CA THR A 77 20.63 14.54 1.62
C THR A 77 19.89 14.07 0.37
N ALA A 78 18.57 14.27 0.33
CA ALA A 78 17.74 13.94 -0.83
C ALA A 78 18.22 14.68 -2.09
N GLN A 79 18.27 13.97 -3.21
CA GLN A 79 18.63 14.50 -4.52
C GLN A 79 17.35 14.66 -5.34
N THR A 80 17.07 15.88 -5.77
CA THR A 80 15.88 16.20 -6.56
C THR A 80 16.13 15.85 -8.03
N PRO A 81 15.36 14.92 -8.64
CA PRO A 81 15.42 14.68 -10.07
C PRO A 81 14.95 15.93 -10.84
N SER A 82 15.63 16.26 -11.94
CA SER A 82 15.23 17.39 -12.81
C SER A 82 14.00 17.09 -13.66
N TYR A 83 13.70 15.81 -13.88
CA TYR A 83 12.50 15.32 -14.56
C TYR A 83 12.19 13.87 -14.15
N SER A 84 11.04 13.36 -14.57
CA SER A 84 10.65 11.97 -14.36
C SER A 84 11.20 11.02 -15.42
N PHE A 85 12.04 10.08 -15.01
CA PHE A 85 12.62 9.05 -15.88
C PHE A 85 11.94 7.69 -15.73
N PHE A 86 11.01 7.54 -14.78
CA PHE A 86 10.13 6.37 -14.71
C PHE A 86 8.82 6.65 -15.44
N GLY A 87 8.44 5.76 -16.36
CA GLY A 87 7.18 5.88 -17.08
C GLY A 87 5.99 5.97 -16.11
N GLY A 88 5.19 7.02 -16.23
CA GLY A 88 4.01 7.27 -15.39
C GLY A 88 4.26 8.03 -14.09
N TYR A 89 5.52 8.19 -13.66
CA TYR A 89 5.84 8.95 -12.45
C TYR A 89 5.96 10.44 -12.75
N SER A 90 5.82 11.28 -11.72
CA SER A 90 6.11 12.71 -11.72
C SER A 90 7.12 13.07 -10.64
N VAL A 91 7.86 14.16 -10.85
CA VAL A 91 8.68 14.75 -9.78
C VAL A 91 7.74 15.41 -8.78
N GLU A 92 7.74 14.95 -7.54
CA GLU A 92 6.87 15.46 -6.49
C GLU A 92 7.56 15.49 -5.12
N ALA A 93 6.96 16.24 -4.19
CA ALA A 93 7.40 16.24 -2.81
C ALA A 93 7.08 14.88 -2.18
N ASP A 94 7.93 14.47 -1.24
CA ASP A 94 7.75 13.22 -0.50
C ASP A 94 6.34 13.17 0.16
N PRO A 95 5.46 12.25 -0.28
CA PRO A 95 4.11 12.14 0.23
C PRO A 95 4.04 11.39 1.56
N VAL A 96 5.12 10.74 1.99
CA VAL A 96 5.16 10.00 3.26
C VAL A 96 5.09 10.99 4.43
N PRO A 97 4.18 10.82 5.39
CA PRO A 97 4.09 11.72 6.55
C PRO A 97 5.42 11.83 7.32
N GLY A 98 5.94 13.06 7.44
CA GLY A 98 7.24 13.33 8.06
C GLY A 98 8.44 13.18 7.12
N GLY A 99 8.22 12.66 5.91
CA GLY A 99 9.19 12.66 4.81
C GLY A 99 9.55 14.06 4.35
N THR A 100 10.71 14.20 3.72
CA THR A 100 11.21 15.48 3.21
C THR A 100 11.97 15.27 1.90
N GLY A 101 12.08 16.35 1.13
CA GLY A 101 12.75 16.35 -0.17
C GLY A 101 11.79 16.07 -1.33
N MET A 102 12.38 15.91 -2.51
CA MET A 102 11.68 15.61 -3.75
C MET A 102 12.11 14.24 -4.26
N GLY A 103 11.21 13.57 -4.95
CA GLY A 103 11.48 12.28 -5.58
C GLY A 103 10.57 12.07 -6.77
N LEU A 104 10.41 10.81 -7.15
CA LEU A 104 9.49 10.38 -8.20
C LEU A 104 8.33 9.64 -7.56
N GLY A 105 7.12 10.13 -7.77
CA GLY A 105 5.92 9.47 -7.29
C GLY A 105 4.90 9.20 -8.39
N VAL A 106 3.99 8.27 -8.11
CA VAL A 106 2.91 7.88 -9.02
C VAL A 106 1.72 7.41 -8.20
N GLY A 107 0.51 7.70 -8.70
CA GLY A 107 -0.71 7.05 -8.22
C GLY A 107 -0.72 5.56 -8.60
N GLY A 108 -1.08 4.72 -7.65
CA GLY A 108 -1.13 3.27 -7.76
C GLY A 108 -2.32 2.75 -8.59
N PHE A 109 -2.31 1.44 -8.82
CA PHE A 109 -3.40 0.72 -9.49
C PHE A 109 -4.49 0.35 -8.47
N VAL A 110 -5.71 0.81 -8.72
CA VAL A 110 -6.87 0.71 -7.80
C VAL A 110 -7.49 -0.69 -7.72
N ALA A 111 -6.79 -1.75 -8.13
CA ALA A 111 -7.32 -3.11 -8.05
C ALA A 111 -7.13 -3.65 -6.62
N PRO A 112 -8.20 -4.12 -5.94
CA PRO A 112 -8.09 -4.72 -4.62
C PRO A 112 -7.16 -5.94 -4.63
N LEU A 113 -6.21 -5.94 -3.71
CA LEU A 113 -5.39 -7.08 -3.36
C LEU A 113 -6.08 -7.82 -2.20
N GLY A 114 -6.10 -9.15 -2.27
CA GLY A 114 -6.65 -9.97 -1.19
C GLY A 114 -5.83 -9.87 0.10
N SER A 115 -6.42 -10.31 1.20
CA SER A 115 -5.67 -10.52 2.45
C SER A 115 -4.69 -11.69 2.31
N GLY A 116 -3.62 -11.67 3.11
CA GLY A 116 -2.56 -12.66 3.10
C GLY A 116 -1.32 -12.17 2.34
N PRO A 117 -0.42 -13.09 1.97
CA PRO A 117 0.82 -12.75 1.27
C PRO A 117 0.54 -12.13 -0.10
N LEU A 118 0.99 -10.89 -0.30
CA LEU A 118 0.90 -10.19 -1.57
C LEU A 118 1.88 -10.81 -2.58
N GLY A 119 1.43 -10.88 -3.84
CA GLY A 119 2.27 -11.20 -4.98
C GLY A 119 3.31 -10.11 -5.25
N GLY A 120 4.22 -10.38 -6.18
CA GLY A 120 5.20 -9.38 -6.61
C GLY A 120 4.47 -8.15 -7.15
N LEU A 121 4.67 -7.00 -6.51
CA LEU A 121 3.95 -5.76 -6.83
C LEU A 121 4.43 -5.10 -8.12
N GLY A 122 5.48 -5.64 -8.76
CA GLY A 122 6.03 -5.13 -10.01
C GLY A 122 6.59 -3.70 -9.88
N ALA A 123 6.68 -3.18 -8.67
CA ALA A 123 7.17 -1.85 -8.38
C ALA A 123 8.71 -1.92 -8.37
N PHE A 124 9.34 -1.89 -9.55
CA PHE A 124 10.56 -1.10 -9.84
C PHE A 124 11.39 -1.66 -11.02
N ILE A 125 11.91 -0.74 -11.85
CA ILE A 125 12.84 -1.02 -12.94
C ILE A 125 14.07 -0.13 -12.80
N ASN A 126 15.25 -0.75 -12.95
CA ASN A 126 16.60 -0.21 -12.86
C ASN A 126 16.74 1.32 -13.03
N PRO A 127 17.00 2.07 -11.95
CA PRO A 127 17.15 3.52 -12.00
C PRO A 127 18.57 3.97 -12.34
N TRP A 128 19.55 3.07 -12.28
CA TRP A 128 20.95 3.46 -12.22
C TRP A 128 21.51 3.93 -13.57
N GLY A 129 22.70 4.50 -13.52
CA GLY A 129 23.44 4.89 -14.71
C GLY A 129 22.84 6.06 -15.46
N SER A 130 22.54 5.83 -16.75
CA SER A 130 22.09 6.89 -17.64
C SER A 130 20.84 7.59 -17.15
N TYR A 131 19.89 6.86 -16.56
CA TYR A 131 18.60 7.43 -16.10
C TYR A 131 18.77 8.46 -14.97
N LEU A 132 19.55 8.15 -13.94
CA LEU A 132 19.87 9.10 -12.87
C LEU A 132 20.69 10.28 -13.40
N SER A 133 21.73 9.99 -14.20
CA SER A 133 22.62 11.03 -14.72
C SER A 133 21.87 12.04 -15.59
N SER A 134 20.95 11.58 -16.44
CA SER A 134 20.11 12.46 -17.25
C SER A 134 19.17 13.29 -16.38
N ALA A 135 18.67 12.72 -15.27
CA ALA A 135 17.86 13.44 -14.30
C ALA A 135 18.66 14.36 -13.36
N GLY A 136 19.96 14.57 -13.63
CA GLY A 136 20.81 15.48 -12.87
C GLY A 136 21.35 14.92 -11.55
N ILE A 137 21.25 13.61 -11.33
CA ILE A 137 21.74 12.94 -10.12
C ILE A 137 22.99 12.12 -10.50
N ASP A 138 24.11 12.30 -9.80
CA ASP A 138 25.32 11.50 -10.03
C ASP A 138 25.15 10.08 -9.45
N PRO A 139 25.00 9.05 -10.30
CA PRO A 139 24.80 7.68 -9.82
C PRO A 139 26.01 7.14 -9.03
N ASN A 140 27.21 7.71 -9.18
CA ASN A 140 28.40 7.29 -8.42
C ASN A 140 28.49 7.90 -7.02
N ALA A 141 27.60 8.85 -6.69
CA ALA A 141 27.52 9.48 -5.38
C ALA A 141 26.34 8.97 -4.54
N VAL A 142 25.31 8.43 -5.19
CA VAL A 142 24.09 7.96 -4.51
C VAL A 142 24.39 6.77 -3.61
N ASN A 143 24.27 6.98 -2.31
CA ASN A 143 24.49 5.98 -1.28
C ASN A 143 23.25 5.70 -0.43
N GLY A 144 22.12 6.33 -0.78
CA GLY A 144 20.80 6.03 -0.23
C GLY A 144 19.71 5.99 -1.31
N TYR A 145 18.77 5.08 -1.14
CA TYR A 145 17.59 4.92 -1.99
C TYR A 145 16.39 4.53 -1.13
N GLU A 146 15.30 5.27 -1.26
CA GLU A 146 14.05 5.02 -0.55
C GLU A 146 12.97 4.64 -1.56
N GLN A 147 12.23 3.57 -1.27
CA GLN A 147 11.00 3.22 -1.95
C GLN A 147 9.86 3.18 -0.94
N ALA A 148 8.81 3.96 -1.19
CA ALA A 148 7.62 3.97 -0.34
C ALA A 148 6.41 3.49 -1.13
N LEU A 149 5.61 2.61 -0.53
CA LEU A 149 4.41 2.02 -1.13
C LEU A 149 3.22 2.29 -0.21
N GLU A 150 2.20 2.99 -0.71
CA GLU A 150 0.98 3.28 0.06
C GLU A 150 -0.08 2.22 -0.17
N PHE A 151 -0.65 1.73 0.92
CA PHE A 151 -1.79 0.82 0.93
C PHE A 151 -2.94 1.41 1.72
N SER A 152 -4.16 1.18 1.25
CA SER A 152 -5.38 1.55 1.96
C SER A 152 -6.29 0.34 2.12
N PRO A 153 -6.92 0.12 3.29
CA PRO A 153 -7.86 -0.96 3.47
C PRO A 153 -9.04 -0.81 2.51
N VAL A 154 -9.47 -1.93 1.92
CA VAL A 154 -10.69 -1.94 1.11
C VAL A 154 -11.88 -1.81 2.05
N THR A 155 -12.52 -0.64 2.04
CA THR A 155 -13.85 -0.51 2.65
C THR A 155 -14.83 -1.25 1.76
N LEU A 156 -15.16 -2.49 2.13
CA LEU A 156 -16.30 -3.17 1.54
C LEU A 156 -17.53 -2.35 1.94
N SER A 157 -18.09 -1.59 0.99
CA SER A 157 -19.42 -1.01 1.16
C SER A 157 -20.31 -2.15 1.62
N ALA A 158 -20.89 -2.03 2.82
CA ALA A 158 -21.75 -3.05 3.38
C ALA A 158 -22.78 -3.39 2.31
N VAL A 159 -22.69 -4.60 1.73
CA VAL A 159 -23.67 -5.05 0.77
C VAL A 159 -25.00 -4.94 1.50
N PRO A 160 -25.97 -4.13 1.00
CA PRO A 160 -27.26 -4.03 1.65
C PRO A 160 -27.77 -5.45 1.84
N LEU A 161 -27.95 -5.89 3.09
CA LEU A 161 -28.47 -7.21 3.37
C LEU A 161 -29.70 -7.38 2.48
N PRO A 162 -29.80 -8.47 1.70
CA PRO A 162 -30.96 -8.66 0.86
C PRO A 162 -32.19 -8.48 1.75
N ALA A 163 -33.16 -7.68 1.28
CA ALA A 163 -34.35 -7.32 2.04
C ALA A 163 -35.17 -8.54 2.52
N SER A 164 -34.75 -9.76 2.18
CA SER A 164 -35.27 -11.03 2.68
C SER A 164 -35.28 -11.12 4.21
N LEU A 165 -34.28 -10.61 4.93
CA LEU A 165 -34.28 -10.66 6.42
C LEU A 165 -35.45 -9.89 7.06
N PRO A 166 -35.69 -8.60 6.73
CA PRO A 166 -36.89 -7.90 7.19
C PRO A 166 -38.20 -8.44 6.57
N LEU A 167 -38.17 -9.02 5.36
CA LEU A 167 -39.33 -9.70 4.78
C LEU A 167 -39.72 -10.98 5.55
N PHE A 168 -38.75 -11.79 5.98
CA PHE A 168 -39.00 -12.96 6.83
C PHE A 168 -39.51 -12.54 8.22
N GLY A 169 -38.96 -11.45 8.79
CA GLY A 169 -39.44 -10.89 10.06
C GLY A 169 -40.88 -10.40 10.00
N THR A 170 -41.25 -9.65 8.95
CA THR A 170 -42.62 -9.14 8.78
C THR A 170 -43.62 -10.24 8.40
N ALA A 171 -43.21 -11.24 7.61
CA ALA A 171 -44.05 -12.40 7.30
C ALA A 171 -44.43 -13.19 8.57
N LEU A 172 -43.48 -13.44 9.48
CA LEU A 172 -43.73 -14.13 10.75
C LEU A 172 -44.70 -13.36 11.66
N LEU A 173 -44.57 -12.03 11.74
CA LEU A 173 -45.50 -11.19 12.49
C LEU A 173 -46.90 -11.17 11.87
N GLY A 174 -46.98 -11.14 10.53
CA GLY A 174 -48.23 -11.22 9.78
C GLY A 174 -49.00 -12.52 10.04
N PHE A 175 -48.33 -13.68 9.99
CA PHE A 175 -48.97 -14.97 10.30
C PHE A 175 -49.45 -15.06 11.75
N GLY A 176 -48.72 -14.49 12.71
CA GLY A 176 -49.13 -14.43 14.12
C GLY A 176 -50.42 -13.63 14.32
N ALA A 177 -50.53 -12.46 13.68
CA ALA A 177 -51.70 -11.59 13.78
C ALA A 177 -52.95 -12.22 13.13
N VAL A 178 -52.80 -12.86 11.97
CA VAL A 178 -53.92 -13.55 11.28
C VAL A 178 -54.45 -14.72 12.14
N ARG A 179 -53.56 -15.53 12.73
CA ARG A 179 -53.95 -16.65 13.60
C ARG A 179 -54.65 -16.17 14.87
N TYR A 180 -54.22 -15.05 15.45
CA TYR A 180 -54.86 -14.47 16.63
C TYR A 180 -56.26 -13.93 16.33
N GLY A 181 -56.44 -13.26 15.18
CA GLY A 181 -57.74 -12.76 14.73
C GLY A 181 -58.77 -13.87 14.50
N MET A 182 -58.37 -14.98 13.89
CA MET A 182 -59.26 -16.12 13.63
C MET A 182 -59.74 -16.80 14.92
N ARG A 183 -58.89 -16.90 15.96
CA ARG A 183 -59.28 -17.47 17.27
C ARG A 183 -60.31 -16.64 18.02
N ARG A 184 -60.32 -15.31 17.84
CA ARG A 184 -61.33 -14.43 18.47
C ARG A 184 -62.68 -14.51 17.77
N ARG A 185 -62.71 -14.67 16.44
CA ARG A 185 -63.97 -14.77 15.68
C ARG A 185 -64.72 -16.08 15.91
N GLY A 186 -64.01 -17.19 16.14
CA GLY A 186 -64.66 -18.48 16.45
C GLY A 186 -65.42 -18.52 17.78
N LYS A 187 -65.14 -17.60 18.72
CA LYS A 187 -65.84 -17.53 20.02
C LYS A 187 -67.12 -16.67 20.01
N ALA A 188 -67.39 -15.94 18.92
CA ALA A 188 -68.56 -15.06 18.83
C ALA A 188 -69.78 -15.70 18.13
N ALA A 189 -69.66 -16.95 17.66
CA ALA A 189 -70.71 -17.63 16.87
C ALA A 189 -71.53 -18.67 17.68
N THR A 190 -71.48 -18.63 19.02
CA THR A 190 -72.33 -19.46 19.89
C THR A 190 -72.98 -18.57 20.94
N ALA A 191 -74.09 -17.93 20.55
CA ALA A 191 -75.09 -17.33 21.41
C ALA A 191 -76.44 -17.41 20.70
#